data_AF-A0A519RQ90-F1
#
_entry.id   AF-A0A519RQ90-F1
#
_cell.length_a   1.000
_cell.length_b   1.000
_cell.length_c   1.000
_cell.angle_alpha   90.00
_cell.angle_beta   90.00
_cell.angle_gamma   90.00
#
_symmetry.space_group_name_H-M   'P 1'
#
loop_
_entity.id
_entity.type
_entity.pdbx_description
1 polymer ?
#
loop_
_entity_poly.entity_id
_entity_poly.type
_entity_poly.pdbx_seq_one_letter_code
_entity_poly.pdbx_strand_id
1 'polypeptide(L)'
;MPASYPPAPPYADTAPPGTPWVTTVERANRRLFARSLAWIALVCIIVALLFAPPPWRDPKGYAVSLLMAFSYAAGLWFANAYTADALNLRTGWSEKPIRRLLLTVGVSFLASLVVIVGVGEVYSVVLFHRPLGYSMRHHFMAQAAFPLLSTVVVSLFMHSRSFLLAWREATVRAERLEKESAVARLDSLRRQVDPHFLFNSLNALTSLVEAHDPARAVRFIRQLSQVYRYVLDSQSQELVPLSEELAFAEAYVFLQKTRLDEALQVEL
;
A
#
# COMPACT_ATOMS: atom_id res chain seq x y z
N MET A 1 -24.94 -16.16 2.29
CA MET A 1 -24.16 -15.99 1.05
C MET A 1 -23.17 -14.85 1.29
N PRO A 2 -21.86 -15.06 1.13
CA PRO A 2 -20.89 -13.98 1.28
C PRO A 2 -21.15 -12.93 0.19
N ALA A 3 -21.19 -11.66 0.58
CA ALA A 3 -21.42 -10.56 -0.34
C ALA A 3 -20.33 -10.58 -1.43
N SER A 4 -20.73 -10.73 -2.68
CA SER A 4 -19.84 -10.58 -3.83
C SER A 4 -19.34 -9.14 -3.86
N TYR A 5 -18.08 -8.93 -3.46
CA TYR A 5 -17.45 -7.63 -3.58
C TYR A 5 -17.38 -7.24 -5.07
N PRO A 6 -17.66 -5.97 -5.42
CA PRO A 6 -17.49 -5.51 -6.79
C PRO A 6 -16.03 -5.73 -7.24
N PRO A 7 -15.79 -6.01 -8.52
CA PRO A 7 -14.43 -6.23 -9.04
C PRO A 7 -13.55 -5.02 -8.73
N ALA A 8 -12.32 -5.28 -8.29
CA ALA A 8 -11.33 -4.25 -8.02
C ALA A 8 -11.11 -3.42 -9.30
N PRO A 9 -11.07 -2.08 -9.21
CA PRO A 9 -10.86 -1.25 -10.39
C PRO A 9 -9.45 -1.49 -10.98
N PRO A 10 -9.24 -1.26 -12.29
CA PRO A 10 -8.03 -1.71 -13.00
C PRO A 10 -6.70 -1.07 -12.56
N TYR A 11 -6.75 -0.01 -11.75
CA TYR A 11 -5.58 0.69 -11.20
C TYR A 11 -5.59 0.69 -9.65
N ALA A 12 -6.46 -0.13 -9.05
CA ALA A 12 -6.28 -0.57 -7.68
C ALA A 12 -4.82 -1.03 -7.52
N ASP A 13 -4.04 -0.33 -6.69
CA ASP A 13 -2.82 -0.94 -6.16
C ASP A 13 -3.22 -2.34 -5.68
N THR A 14 -2.41 -3.35 -6.00
CA THR A 14 -2.69 -4.77 -5.70
C THR A 14 -2.79 -5.01 -4.20
N ALA A 15 -3.88 -4.55 -3.61
CA ALA A 15 -4.23 -4.76 -2.23
C ALA A 15 -4.52 -6.25 -2.10
N PRO A 16 -4.03 -6.91 -1.03
CA PRO A 16 -4.15 -8.35 -0.89
C PRO A 16 -5.61 -8.80 -1.06
N PRO A 17 -5.86 -9.98 -1.68
CA PRO A 17 -7.21 -10.49 -1.89
C PRO A 17 -8.02 -10.44 -0.59
N GLY A 18 -9.17 -9.77 -0.61
CA GLY A 18 -10.03 -9.60 0.58
C GLY A 18 -9.81 -8.30 1.37
N THR A 19 -8.94 -7.40 0.93
CA THR A 19 -8.94 -6.01 1.42
C THR A 19 -10.20 -5.29 0.93
N PRO A 20 -11.10 -4.86 1.83
CA PRO A 20 -12.26 -4.10 1.40
C PRO A 20 -11.76 -2.76 0.86
N TRP A 21 -12.09 -2.44 -0.39
CA TRP A 21 -11.93 -1.08 -0.92
C TRP A 21 -12.81 -0.14 -0.09
N VAL A 22 -12.21 0.52 0.91
CA VAL A 22 -12.93 1.44 1.78
C VAL A 22 -13.08 2.77 1.05
N THR A 23 -14.07 2.84 0.16
CA THR A 23 -14.67 4.12 -0.20
C THR A 23 -15.24 4.73 1.07
N THR A 24 -15.07 6.04 1.28
CA THR A 24 -15.69 6.72 2.43
C THR A 24 -17.21 6.56 2.43
N VAL A 25 -17.78 6.35 1.25
CA VAL A 25 -19.12 5.83 1.02
C VAL A 25 -19.05 4.32 0.80
N GLU A 26 -18.93 3.54 1.88
CA GLU A 26 -19.13 2.09 1.81
C GLU A 26 -20.57 1.85 1.31
N ARG A 27 -20.72 1.42 0.04
CA ARG A 27 -21.92 1.56 -0.81
C ARG A 27 -23.20 0.85 -0.30
N ALA A 28 -23.26 0.38 0.95
CA ALA A 28 -24.48 -0.21 1.53
C ALA A 28 -24.51 -0.27 3.09
N ASN A 29 -23.64 0.42 3.83
CA ASN A 29 -23.67 0.31 5.30
C ASN A 29 -24.43 1.48 5.95
N ARG A 30 -25.75 1.32 6.09
CA ARG A 30 -26.65 2.33 6.72
C ARG A 30 -26.12 2.85 8.06
N ARG A 31 -25.41 2.01 8.82
CA ARG A 31 -24.83 2.38 10.12
C ARG A 31 -23.68 3.38 10.00
N LEU A 32 -22.78 3.23 9.04
CA LEU A 32 -21.69 4.18 8.84
C LEU A 32 -22.23 5.52 8.32
N PHE A 33 -23.17 5.48 7.38
CA PHE A 33 -23.84 6.68 6.87
C PHE A 33 -24.55 7.46 8.00
N ALA A 34 -25.33 6.76 8.83
CA ALA A 34 -26.00 7.36 9.98
C ALA A 34 -25.01 7.93 11.00
N ARG A 35 -23.87 7.26 11.24
CA ARG A 35 -22.81 7.77 12.12
C ARG A 35 -22.17 9.04 11.58
N SER A 36 -21.86 9.11 10.28
CA SER A 36 -21.33 10.32 9.66
C SER A 36 -22.31 11.48 9.78
N LEU A 37 -23.59 11.23 9.50
CA LEU A 37 -24.63 12.25 9.63
C LEU A 37 -24.80 12.73 11.09
N ALA A 38 -24.74 11.80 12.05
CA ALA A 38 -24.80 12.13 13.47
C ALA A 38 -23.60 12.96 13.94
N TRP A 39 -22.39 12.64 13.48
CA TRP A 39 -21.20 13.46 13.76
C TRP A 39 -21.30 14.85 13.15
N ILE A 40 -21.78 14.96 11.90
CA ILE A 40 -22.00 16.26 11.25
C ILE A 40 -23.03 17.08 12.04
N ALA A 41 -24.15 16.47 12.44
CA ALA A 41 -25.16 17.14 13.25
C ALA A 41 -24.60 17.61 14.60
N LEU A 42 -23.82 16.78 15.29
CA LEU A 42 -23.18 17.13 16.55
C LEU A 42 -22.23 18.33 16.39
N VAL A 43 -21.37 18.32 15.35
CA VAL A 43 -20.46 19.43 15.06
C VAL A 43 -21.23 20.70 14.76
N CYS A 44 -22.30 20.63 13.96
CA CYS A 44 -23.16 21.79 13.69
C CYS A 44 -23.80 22.35 14.96
N ILE A 45 -24.25 21.50 15.88
CA ILE A 45 -24.82 21.93 17.17
C ILE A 45 -23.75 22.62 18.02
N ILE A 46 -22.55 22.05 18.12
CA ILE A 46 -21.44 22.63 18.89
C ILE A 46 -21.07 24.02 18.32
N VAL A 47 -20.92 24.12 17.00
CA VAL A 47 -20.63 25.41 16.34
C VAL A 47 -21.78 26.40 16.57
N ALA A 48 -23.03 25.99 16.46
CA ALA A 48 -24.17 26.87 16.71
C ALA A 48 -24.22 27.35 18.17
N LEU A 49 -23.87 26.51 19.15
CA LEU A 49 -23.80 26.91 20.56
C LEU A 49 -22.67 27.90 20.85
N LEU A 50 -21.56 27.84 20.11
CA LEU A 50 -20.41 28.72 20.29
C LEU A 50 -20.57 30.08 19.60
N PHE A 51 -21.25 30.12 18.45
CA PHE A 51 -21.24 31.29 17.57
C PHE A 51 -22.61 31.93 17.32
N ALA A 52 -23.72 31.23 17.58
CA ALA A 52 -25.06 31.78 17.36
C ALA A 52 -25.68 32.33 18.66
N PRO A 53 -26.60 33.32 18.57
CA PRO A 53 -27.35 33.80 19.71
C PRO A 53 -28.07 32.65 20.42
N PRO A 54 -28.24 32.71 21.75
CA PRO A 54 -28.86 31.62 22.47
C PRO A 54 -30.30 31.31 21.98
N PRO A 55 -30.70 30.04 21.92
CA PRO A 55 -31.95 29.62 21.29
C PRO A 55 -33.21 30.19 21.96
N TRP A 56 -33.12 30.59 23.22
CA TRP A 56 -34.23 31.23 23.96
C TRP A 56 -34.52 32.67 23.53
N ARG A 57 -33.62 33.34 22.78
CA ARG A 57 -33.88 34.70 22.26
C ARG A 57 -34.63 34.71 20.94
N ASP A 58 -34.32 33.78 20.04
CA ASP A 58 -35.00 33.60 18.76
C ASP A 58 -34.96 32.12 18.34
N PRO A 59 -35.93 31.30 18.79
CA PRO A 59 -35.91 29.86 18.53
C PRO A 59 -36.10 29.54 17.05
N LYS A 60 -36.82 30.37 16.29
CA LYS A 60 -37.08 30.16 14.87
C LYS A 60 -35.83 30.45 14.04
N GLY A 61 -35.19 31.60 14.25
CA GLY A 61 -33.95 31.94 13.56
C GLY A 61 -32.80 30.97 13.87
N TYR A 62 -32.74 30.49 15.12
CA TYR A 62 -31.76 29.46 15.53
C TYR A 62 -31.98 28.14 14.79
N ALA A 63 -33.22 27.64 14.71
CA ALA A 63 -33.55 26.40 14.01
C ALA A 63 -33.23 26.49 12.50
N VAL A 64 -33.54 27.62 11.87
CA VAL A 64 -33.22 27.87 10.45
C VAL A 64 -31.70 27.89 10.24
N SER A 65 -30.95 28.54 11.11
CA SER A 65 -29.48 28.62 11.03
C SER A 65 -28.83 27.25 11.17
N LEU A 66 -29.32 26.42 12.11
CA LEU A 66 -28.84 25.06 12.32
C LEU A 66 -29.13 24.16 11.10
N LEU A 67 -30.34 24.26 10.55
CA LEU A 67 -30.73 23.50 9.36
C LEU A 67 -29.87 23.87 8.14
N MET A 68 -29.61 25.17 7.97
CA MET A 68 -28.76 25.68 6.90
C MET A 68 -27.31 25.20 7.06
N ALA A 69 -26.73 25.33 8.27
CA ALA A 69 -25.38 24.86 8.56
C ALA A 69 -25.23 23.35 8.33
N PHE A 70 -26.20 22.55 8.78
CA PHE A 70 -26.22 21.11 8.55
C PHE A 70 -26.33 20.77 7.06
N SER A 71 -27.16 21.48 6.30
CA SER A 71 -27.33 21.26 4.86
C SER A 71 -26.03 21.49 4.08
N TYR A 72 -25.31 22.58 4.40
CA TYR A 72 -23.99 22.82 3.82
C TYR A 72 -22.97 21.77 4.26
N ALA A 73 -22.87 21.48 5.55
CA ALA A 73 -21.87 20.54 6.08
C ALA A 73 -22.07 19.13 5.51
N ALA A 74 -23.30 18.64 5.49
CA ALA A 74 -23.64 17.34 4.91
C ALA A 74 -23.44 17.33 3.40
N GLY A 75 -23.94 18.34 2.68
CA GLY A 75 -23.80 18.44 1.23
C GLY A 75 -22.34 18.43 0.79
N LEU A 76 -21.49 19.23 1.44
CA LEU A 76 -20.07 19.30 1.15
C LEU A 76 -19.33 18.01 1.51
N TRP A 77 -19.65 17.41 2.66
CA TRP A 77 -19.05 16.14 3.06
C TRP A 77 -19.34 15.06 2.02
N PHE A 78 -20.60 14.88 1.63
CA PHE A 78 -20.97 13.84 0.66
C PHE A 78 -20.49 14.13 -0.74
N ALA A 79 -20.52 15.40 -1.19
CA ALA A 79 -19.96 15.78 -2.48
C ALA A 79 -18.47 15.42 -2.54
N ASN A 80 -17.68 15.79 -1.53
CA ASN A 80 -16.25 15.49 -1.51
C ASN A 80 -15.94 14.00 -1.32
N ALA A 81 -16.71 13.30 -0.49
CA ALA A 81 -16.58 11.86 -0.31
C ALA A 81 -16.84 11.13 -1.64
N TYR A 82 -17.93 11.47 -2.33
CA TYR A 82 -18.30 10.82 -3.59
C TYR A 82 -17.33 11.17 -4.72
N THR A 83 -16.83 12.40 -4.81
CA THR A 83 -15.80 12.76 -5.81
C THR A 83 -14.49 12.04 -5.53
N ALA A 84 -14.07 11.95 -4.26
CA ALA A 84 -12.86 11.22 -3.88
C ALA A 84 -13.00 9.74 -4.25
N ASP A 85 -14.14 9.12 -3.91
CA ASP A 85 -14.43 7.72 -4.24
C ASP A 85 -14.52 7.48 -5.75
N ALA A 86 -15.20 8.37 -6.49
CA ALA A 86 -15.32 8.27 -7.95
C ALA A 86 -13.97 8.44 -8.67
N LEU A 87 -13.08 9.31 -8.19
CA LEU A 87 -11.74 9.42 -8.75
C LEU A 87 -10.81 8.29 -8.30
N ASN A 88 -11.00 7.77 -7.08
CA ASN A 88 -10.39 6.52 -6.63
C ASN A 88 -10.90 5.32 -7.46
N LEU A 89 -12.01 5.48 -8.20
CA LEU A 89 -12.55 4.55 -9.20
C LEU A 89 -12.03 4.76 -10.64
N ARG A 90 -11.22 5.79 -10.91
CA ARG A 90 -10.68 6.08 -12.26
C ARG A 90 -9.17 6.25 -12.35
N THR A 91 -8.52 6.69 -11.28
CA THR A 91 -7.10 7.06 -11.29
C THR A 91 -6.43 6.69 -9.96
N GLY A 92 -5.32 5.96 -10.04
CA GLY A 92 -4.53 5.54 -8.88
C GLY A 92 -3.56 6.62 -8.43
N TRP A 93 -3.10 6.52 -7.18
CA TRP A 93 -2.04 7.39 -6.66
C TRP A 93 -0.65 6.99 -7.17
N SER A 94 -0.47 5.74 -7.59
CA SER A 94 0.83 5.13 -7.92
C SER A 94 1.40 5.52 -9.28
N GLU A 95 0.56 5.79 -10.29
CA GLU A 95 1.06 6.12 -11.64
C GLU A 95 1.43 7.59 -11.84
N LYS A 96 0.50 8.51 -11.51
CA LYS A 96 0.63 9.96 -11.79
C LYS A 96 0.10 10.80 -10.62
N PRO A 97 0.82 10.88 -9.49
CA PRO A 97 0.32 11.50 -8.26
C PRO A 97 -0.04 12.98 -8.41
N ILE A 98 0.74 13.76 -9.17
CA ILE A 98 0.44 15.18 -9.42
C ILE A 98 -0.84 15.35 -10.24
N ARG A 99 -1.01 14.55 -11.30
CA ARG A 99 -2.23 14.57 -12.13
C ARG A 99 -3.45 14.18 -11.30
N ARG A 100 -3.31 13.16 -10.44
CA ARG A 100 -4.35 12.70 -9.51
C ARG A 100 -4.76 13.81 -8.55
N LEU A 101 -3.79 14.51 -7.97
CA LEU A 101 -4.01 15.64 -7.07
C LEU A 101 -4.76 16.79 -7.76
N LEU A 102 -4.30 17.21 -8.94
CA LEU A 102 -4.95 18.30 -9.69
C LEU A 102 -6.39 17.95 -10.07
N LEU A 103 -6.64 16.72 -10.54
CA LEU A 103 -7.99 16.24 -10.84
C LEU A 103 -8.88 16.22 -9.59
N THR A 104 -8.35 15.75 -8.46
CA THR A 104 -9.05 15.79 -7.19
C THR A 104 -9.46 17.21 -6.83
N VAL A 105 -8.49 18.15 -6.82
CA VAL A 105 -8.74 19.52 -6.37
C VAL A 105 -9.77 20.18 -7.27
N GLY A 106 -9.64 20.03 -8.60
CA GLY A 106 -10.59 20.58 -9.55
C GLY A 106 -12.00 20.01 -9.42
N VAL A 107 -12.14 18.69 -9.35
CA VAL A 107 -13.46 18.03 -9.27
C VAL A 107 -14.14 18.29 -7.93
N SER A 108 -13.41 18.22 -6.82
CA SER A 108 -13.93 18.57 -5.49
C SER A 108 -14.34 20.04 -5.41
N PHE A 109 -13.55 20.95 -5.97
CA PHE A 109 -13.90 22.38 -6.02
C PHE A 109 -15.21 22.61 -6.78
N LEU A 110 -15.35 22.02 -7.97
CA LEU A 110 -16.57 22.13 -8.78
C LEU A 110 -17.79 21.52 -8.07
N ALA A 111 -17.64 20.34 -7.47
CA ALA A 111 -18.72 19.68 -6.74
C ALA A 111 -19.17 20.51 -5.53
N SER A 112 -18.22 21.06 -4.77
CA SER A 112 -18.52 21.96 -3.67
C SER A 112 -19.19 23.26 -4.14
N LEU A 113 -18.78 23.83 -5.27
CA LEU A 113 -19.42 25.02 -5.83
C LEU A 113 -20.89 24.76 -6.17
N VAL A 114 -21.19 23.60 -6.77
CA VAL A 114 -22.57 23.19 -7.07
C VAL A 114 -23.40 23.06 -5.80
N VAL A 115 -22.86 22.45 -4.74
CA VAL A 115 -23.55 22.36 -3.44
C VAL A 115 -23.79 23.74 -2.85
N ILE A 116 -22.78 24.63 -2.88
CA ILE A 116 -22.87 25.96 -2.28
C ILE A 116 -23.98 26.77 -2.95
N VAL A 117 -23.97 26.81 -4.29
CA VAL A 117 -24.97 27.53 -5.07
C VAL A 117 -26.34 26.90 -4.90
N GLY A 118 -26.45 25.58 -5.01
CA GLY A 118 -27.72 24.86 -4.93
C GLY A 118 -28.39 25.03 -3.56
N VAL A 119 -27.65 24.82 -2.47
CA VAL A 119 -28.17 24.99 -1.10
C VAL A 119 -28.53 26.46 -0.85
N GLY A 120 -27.67 27.40 -1.24
CA GLY A 120 -27.91 28.84 -1.05
C GLY A 120 -29.15 29.34 -1.79
N GLU A 121 -29.33 28.95 -3.05
CA GLU A 121 -30.50 29.34 -3.85
C GLU A 121 -31.79 28.71 -3.33
N VAL A 122 -31.77 27.42 -2.92
CA VAL A 122 -32.94 26.77 -2.31
C VAL A 122 -33.41 27.54 -1.07
N TYR A 123 -32.50 27.94 -0.19
CA TYR A 123 -32.87 28.73 0.98
C TYR A 123 -33.38 30.12 0.61
N SER A 124 -32.75 30.79 -0.37
CA SER A 124 -33.16 32.13 -0.84
C SER A 124 -34.59 32.14 -1.39
N VAL A 125 -34.94 31.14 -2.19
CA VAL A 125 -36.26 31.03 -2.82
C VAL A 125 -37.32 30.55 -1.82
N VAL A 126 -37.04 29.48 -1.06
CA VAL A 126 -38.05 28.81 -0.22
C VAL A 126 -38.30 29.54 1.09
N LEU A 127 -37.26 30.00 1.79
CA LEU A 127 -37.43 30.65 3.09
C LEU A 127 -37.58 32.16 2.97
N PHE A 128 -36.83 32.79 2.06
CA PHE A 128 -36.78 34.25 1.95
C PHE A 128 -37.58 34.81 0.78
N HIS A 129 -38.27 33.96 0.00
CA HIS A 129 -39.17 34.35 -1.10
C HIS A 129 -38.48 35.27 -2.13
N ARG A 130 -37.18 35.09 -2.33
CA ARG A 130 -36.37 35.87 -3.28
C ARG A 130 -36.44 35.25 -4.68
N PRO A 131 -36.27 36.05 -5.75
CA PRO A 131 -36.17 35.51 -7.10
C PRO A 131 -34.92 34.65 -7.27
N LEU A 132 -35.00 33.66 -8.16
CA LEU A 132 -33.88 32.77 -8.49
C LEU A 132 -32.65 33.59 -8.93
N GLY A 133 -31.48 33.27 -8.39
CA GLY A 133 -30.22 33.95 -8.67
C GLY A 133 -29.94 35.15 -7.77
N TYR A 134 -30.85 35.49 -6.85
CA TYR A 134 -30.64 36.58 -5.89
C TYR A 134 -29.44 36.31 -4.96
N SER A 135 -29.26 35.06 -4.52
CA SER A 135 -28.15 34.70 -3.62
C SER A 135 -26.81 34.80 -4.35
N MET A 136 -26.74 34.27 -5.58
CA MET A 136 -25.55 34.38 -6.43
C MET A 136 -25.14 35.83 -6.70
N ARG A 137 -26.10 36.73 -6.90
CA ARG A 137 -25.80 38.12 -7.26
C ARG A 137 -25.38 38.99 -6.07
N HIS A 138 -25.94 38.74 -4.89
CA HIS A 138 -25.81 39.66 -3.75
C HIS A 138 -25.04 39.11 -2.55
N HIS A 139 -25.00 37.79 -2.35
CA HIS A 139 -24.42 37.18 -1.15
C HIS A 139 -23.38 36.09 -1.44
N PHE A 140 -23.06 35.84 -2.71
CA PHE A 140 -22.19 34.75 -3.13
C PHE A 140 -20.82 34.75 -2.43
N MET A 141 -20.12 35.89 -2.40
CA MET A 141 -18.77 35.94 -1.81
C MET A 141 -18.79 35.66 -0.30
N ALA A 142 -19.74 36.26 0.42
CA ALA A 142 -19.89 36.05 1.86
C ALA A 142 -20.38 34.63 2.20
N GLN A 143 -21.27 34.06 1.37
CA GLN A 143 -21.80 32.70 1.57
C GLN A 143 -20.85 31.60 1.09
N ALA A 144 -19.98 31.87 0.12
CA ALA A 144 -19.08 30.85 -0.44
C ALA A 144 -17.78 30.71 0.35
N ALA A 145 -17.29 31.77 0.99
CA ALA A 145 -15.97 31.78 1.64
C ALA A 145 -15.82 30.68 2.73
N PHE A 146 -16.74 30.61 3.68
CA PHE A 146 -16.67 29.64 4.78
C PHE A 146 -16.91 28.18 4.32
N PRO A 147 -17.95 27.87 3.51
CA PRO A 147 -18.12 26.56 2.89
C PRO A 147 -16.93 26.11 2.01
N LEU A 148 -16.33 27.01 1.23
CA LEU A 148 -15.13 26.69 0.43
C LEU A 148 -13.93 26.37 1.33
N LEU A 149 -13.72 27.13 2.40
CA LEU A 149 -12.66 26.83 3.37
C LEU A 149 -12.88 25.44 4.01
N SER A 150 -14.11 25.13 4.41
CA SER A 150 -14.44 23.81 4.97
C SER A 150 -14.23 22.68 3.96
N THR A 151 -14.52 22.92 2.68
CA THR A 151 -14.24 21.97 1.58
C THR A 151 -12.75 21.68 1.47
N VAL A 152 -11.91 22.71 1.51
CA VAL A 152 -10.45 22.54 1.42
C VAL A 152 -9.95 21.68 2.59
N VAL A 153 -10.42 21.95 3.81
CA VAL A 153 -10.03 21.18 5.01
C VAL A 153 -10.49 19.72 4.92
N VAL A 154 -11.77 19.47 4.58
CA VAL A 154 -12.31 18.11 4.46
C VAL A 154 -11.62 17.34 3.34
N SER A 155 -11.43 17.97 2.18
CA SER A 155 -10.75 17.37 1.04
C SER A 155 -9.30 17.03 1.40
N LEU A 156 -8.56 17.95 2.03
CA LEU A 156 -7.18 17.69 2.45
C LEU A 156 -7.11 16.50 3.41
N PHE A 157 -8.00 16.44 4.39
CA PHE A 157 -8.06 15.33 5.34
C PHE A 157 -8.35 13.99 4.65
N MET A 158 -9.34 13.94 3.76
CA MET A 158 -9.71 12.71 3.05
C MET A 158 -8.59 12.21 2.14
N HIS A 159 -7.95 13.11 1.39
CA HIS A 159 -6.87 12.76 0.48
C HIS A 159 -5.58 12.40 1.24
N SER A 160 -5.26 13.10 2.33
CA SER A 160 -4.13 12.75 3.21
C SER A 160 -4.31 11.35 3.79
N ARG A 161 -5.50 11.03 4.30
CA ARG A 161 -5.82 9.68 4.79
C ARG A 161 -5.65 8.63 3.69
N SER A 162 -6.21 8.87 2.50
CA SER A 162 -6.10 7.95 1.36
C SER A 162 -4.64 7.73 0.97
N PHE A 163 -3.84 8.79 0.91
CA PHE A 163 -2.43 8.75 0.59
C PHE A 163 -1.62 7.97 1.63
N LEU A 164 -1.84 8.24 2.92
CA LEU A 164 -1.15 7.56 4.03
C LEU A 164 -1.43 6.06 4.06
N LEU A 165 -2.67 5.65 3.77
CA LEU A 165 -3.02 4.23 3.70
C LEU A 165 -2.32 3.55 2.52
N ALA A 166 -2.36 4.15 1.33
CA ALA A 166 -1.67 3.64 0.14
C ALA A 166 -0.15 3.55 0.38
N TRP A 167 0.44 4.57 1.01
CA TRP A 167 1.86 4.60 1.36
C TRP A 167 2.22 3.47 2.34
N ARG A 168 1.43 3.28 3.40
CA ARG A 168 1.66 2.18 4.36
C ARG A 168 1.61 0.81 3.69
N GLU A 169 0.66 0.59 2.79
CA GLU A 169 0.56 -0.66 2.02
C GLU A 169 1.73 -0.86 1.07
N ALA A 170 2.25 0.21 0.46
CA ALA A 170 3.45 0.15 -0.37
C ALA A 170 4.69 -0.21 0.47
N THR A 171 4.86 0.38 1.66
CA THR A 171 5.98 0.08 2.57
C THR A 171 5.96 -1.39 3.03
N VAL A 172 4.81 -1.90 3.47
CA VAL A 172 4.68 -3.31 3.89
C VAL A 172 4.98 -4.27 2.73
N ARG A 173 4.57 -3.92 1.50
CA ARG A 173 4.90 -4.71 0.31
C ARG A 173 6.40 -4.71 0.03
N ALA A 174 7.07 -3.56 0.15
CA ALA A 174 8.51 -3.47 -0.04
C ALA A 174 9.28 -4.33 0.97
N GLU A 175 8.94 -4.25 2.27
CA GLU A 175 9.53 -5.09 3.32
C GLU A 175 9.31 -6.59 3.05
N ARG A 176 8.12 -6.96 2.58
CA ARG A 176 7.82 -8.36 2.23
C ARG A 176 8.67 -8.86 1.07
N LEU A 177 8.79 -8.07 0.00
CA LEU A 177 9.61 -8.42 -1.15
C LEU A 177 11.10 -8.51 -0.78
N GLU A 178 11.58 -7.62 0.08
CA GLU A 178 12.94 -7.68 0.61
C GLU A 178 13.19 -8.97 1.39
N LYS A 179 12.24 -9.36 2.26
CA LYS A 179 12.30 -10.63 3.00
C LYS A 179 12.27 -11.84 2.06
N GLU A 180 11.37 -11.86 1.09
CA GLU A 180 11.28 -12.96 0.11
C GLU A 180 12.57 -13.07 -0.72
N SER A 181 13.16 -11.94 -1.12
CA SER A 181 14.47 -11.88 -1.78
C SER A 181 15.60 -12.41 -0.89
N ALA A 182 15.62 -12.03 0.39
CA ALA A 182 16.61 -12.52 1.35
C ALA A 182 16.50 -14.04 1.57
N VAL A 183 15.28 -14.58 1.67
CA VAL A 183 15.03 -16.03 1.76
C VAL A 183 15.48 -16.73 0.48
N ALA A 184 15.16 -16.20 -0.69
CA ALA A 184 15.59 -16.77 -1.96
C ALA A 184 17.13 -16.78 -2.11
N ARG A 185 17.82 -15.73 -1.66
CA ARG A 185 19.29 -15.68 -1.61
C ARG A 185 19.85 -16.73 -0.66
N LEU A 186 19.25 -16.87 0.52
CA LEU A 186 19.66 -17.88 1.50
C LEU A 186 19.43 -19.31 0.99
N ASP A 187 18.31 -19.57 0.33
CA ASP A 187 18.04 -20.88 -0.26
C ASP A 187 18.97 -21.17 -1.44
N SER A 188 19.31 -20.17 -2.25
CA SER A 188 20.35 -20.31 -3.29
C SER A 188 21.71 -20.68 -2.68
N LEU A 189 22.13 -19.97 -1.63
CA LEU A 189 23.36 -20.27 -0.88
C LEU A 189 23.34 -21.70 -0.30
N ARG A 190 22.22 -22.13 0.28
CA ARG A 190 22.07 -23.48 0.81
C ARG A 190 22.18 -24.55 -0.27
N ARG A 191 21.59 -24.34 -1.45
CA ARG A 191 21.66 -25.29 -2.56
C ARG A 191 23.07 -25.43 -3.13
N GLN A 192 23.86 -24.36 -3.12
CA GLN A 192 25.25 -24.40 -3.61
C GLN A 192 26.17 -25.29 -2.75
N VAL A 193 25.84 -25.47 -1.47
CA VAL A 193 26.66 -26.27 -0.54
C VAL A 193 26.40 -27.78 -0.65
N ASP A 194 25.54 -28.26 -1.57
CA ASP A 194 25.06 -29.66 -1.69
C ASP A 194 25.26 -30.46 -0.38
N PRO A 195 24.31 -30.37 0.56
CA PRO A 195 24.44 -31.05 1.87
C PRO A 195 24.76 -32.53 1.73
N HIS A 196 24.27 -33.19 0.68
CA HIS A 196 24.53 -34.59 0.41
C HIS A 196 25.99 -34.83 -0.01
N PHE A 197 26.57 -33.94 -0.82
CA PHE A 197 28.00 -33.98 -1.11
C PHE A 197 28.84 -33.79 0.16
N LEU A 198 28.45 -32.87 1.05
CA LEU A 198 29.14 -32.67 2.33
C LEU A 198 29.11 -33.92 3.21
N PHE A 199 27.92 -34.47 3.48
CA PHE A 199 27.76 -35.66 4.33
C PHE A 199 28.49 -36.87 3.75
N ASN A 200 28.41 -37.07 2.42
CA ASN A 200 29.13 -38.17 1.77
C ASN A 200 30.65 -37.99 1.85
N SER A 201 31.15 -36.76 1.74
CA SER A 201 32.58 -36.47 1.88
C SER A 201 33.05 -36.74 3.31
N LEU A 202 32.24 -36.40 4.33
CA LEU A 202 32.54 -36.73 5.72
C LEU A 202 32.55 -38.24 5.97
N ASN A 203 31.61 -38.99 5.39
CA ASN A 203 31.60 -40.45 5.50
C ASN A 203 32.85 -41.08 4.86
N ALA A 204 33.24 -40.63 3.67
CA ALA A 204 34.47 -41.10 3.02
C ALA A 204 35.73 -40.78 3.85
N LEU A 205 35.77 -39.60 4.48
CA LEU A 205 36.84 -39.25 5.39
C LEU A 205 36.89 -40.18 6.61
N THR A 206 35.75 -40.48 7.22
CA THR A 206 35.67 -41.44 8.33
C THR A 206 36.23 -42.80 7.92
N SER A 207 35.86 -43.30 6.73
CA SER A 207 36.40 -44.57 6.23
C SER A 207 37.92 -44.55 6.00
N LEU A 208 38.50 -43.43 5.54
CA LEU A 208 39.95 -43.28 5.40
C LEU A 208 40.67 -43.31 6.75
N VAL A 209 40.06 -42.71 7.78
CA VAL A 209 40.61 -42.72 9.15
C VAL A 209 40.52 -44.13 9.73
N GLU A 210 39.39 -44.82 9.58
CA GLU A 210 39.21 -46.21 10.01
C GLU A 210 40.17 -47.18 9.30
N ALA A 211 40.47 -46.94 8.03
CA ALA A 211 41.45 -47.70 7.25
C ALA A 211 42.92 -47.42 7.64
N HIS A 212 43.17 -46.55 8.63
CA HIS A 212 44.50 -46.17 9.08
C HIS A 212 45.39 -45.54 7.97
N ASP A 213 44.81 -44.77 7.06
CA ASP A 213 45.53 -44.00 6.02
C ASP A 213 45.49 -42.48 6.31
N PRO A 214 46.32 -41.99 7.26
CA PRO A 214 46.31 -40.59 7.67
C PRO A 214 46.77 -39.65 6.55
N ALA A 215 47.66 -40.09 5.67
CA ALA A 215 48.17 -39.27 4.58
C ALA A 215 47.09 -38.96 3.54
N ARG A 216 46.31 -39.98 3.15
CA ARG A 216 45.20 -39.82 2.21
C ARG A 216 44.04 -39.06 2.84
N ALA A 217 43.76 -39.26 4.13
CA ALA A 217 42.77 -38.48 4.88
C ALA A 217 43.10 -36.97 4.89
N VAL A 218 44.35 -36.59 5.20
CA VAL A 218 44.80 -35.19 5.18
C VAL A 218 44.68 -34.58 3.78
N ARG A 219 45.06 -35.34 2.75
CA ARG A 219 44.90 -34.89 1.35
C ARG A 219 43.42 -34.69 1.00
N PHE A 220 42.54 -35.60 1.42
CA PHE A 220 41.09 -35.51 1.20
C PHE A 220 40.50 -34.25 1.83
N ILE A 221 40.84 -33.94 3.09
CA ILE A 221 40.38 -32.70 3.76
C ILE A 221 40.82 -31.45 2.98
N ARG A 222 42.06 -31.42 2.49
CA ARG A 222 42.58 -30.27 1.73
C ARG A 222 41.83 -30.08 0.41
N GLN A 223 41.60 -31.16 -0.33
CA GLN A 223 40.85 -31.13 -1.59
C GLN A 223 39.39 -30.75 -1.37
N LEU A 224 38.76 -31.24 -0.29
CA LEU A 224 37.42 -30.85 0.11
C LEU A 224 37.32 -29.36 0.41
N SER A 225 38.30 -28.81 1.14
CA SER A 225 38.38 -27.36 1.41
C SER A 225 38.55 -26.53 0.13
N GLN A 226 39.34 -27.02 -0.83
CA GLN A 226 39.56 -26.33 -2.11
C GLN A 226 38.30 -26.29 -2.97
N VAL A 227 37.55 -27.40 -3.05
CA VAL A 227 36.26 -27.48 -3.75
C VAL A 227 35.25 -26.50 -3.15
N TYR A 228 35.08 -26.49 -1.83
CA TYR A 228 34.13 -25.57 -1.19
C TYR A 228 34.54 -24.10 -1.30
N ARG A 229 35.84 -23.79 -1.21
CA ARG A 229 36.34 -22.43 -1.38
C ARG A 229 36.05 -21.92 -2.79
N TYR A 230 36.32 -22.73 -3.81
CA TYR A 230 36.01 -22.37 -5.19
C TYR A 230 34.50 -22.12 -5.40
N VAL A 231 33.63 -23.00 -4.88
CA VAL A 231 32.16 -22.83 -5.00
C VAL A 231 31.68 -21.54 -4.34
N LEU A 232 32.28 -21.14 -3.21
CA LEU A 232 31.91 -19.91 -2.50
C LEU A 232 32.50 -18.65 -3.15
N ASP A 233 33.75 -18.70 -3.62
CA ASP A 233 34.46 -17.53 -4.17
C ASP A 233 34.02 -17.21 -5.62
N SER A 234 33.67 -18.22 -6.41
CA SER A 234 33.16 -18.06 -7.78
C SER A 234 31.74 -17.48 -7.84
N GLN A 235 31.01 -17.46 -6.72
CA GLN A 235 29.60 -17.02 -6.64
C GLN A 235 29.36 -15.58 -7.12
N SER A 236 30.32 -14.68 -6.88
CA SER A 236 30.19 -13.24 -7.17
C SER A 236 30.81 -12.83 -8.50
N GLN A 237 31.43 -13.77 -9.21
CA GLN A 237 32.16 -13.51 -10.44
C GLN A 237 31.35 -13.98 -11.64
N GLU A 238 31.20 -13.10 -12.64
CA GLU A 238 30.52 -13.43 -13.90
C GLU A 238 31.39 -14.33 -14.80
N LEU A 239 32.72 -14.26 -14.64
CA LEU A 239 33.72 -15.07 -15.34
C LEU A 239 34.87 -15.42 -14.37
N VAL A 240 35.40 -16.63 -14.47
CA VAL A 240 36.58 -17.12 -13.72
C VAL A 240 37.63 -17.67 -14.69
N PRO A 241 38.94 -17.63 -14.34
CA PRO A 241 39.98 -18.19 -15.18
C PRO A 241 39.85 -19.71 -15.36
N LEU A 242 40.08 -20.20 -16.58
CA LEU A 242 40.07 -21.64 -16.90
C LEU A 242 41.01 -22.46 -16.01
N SER A 243 42.14 -21.88 -15.57
CA SER A 243 43.07 -22.53 -14.65
C SER A 243 42.44 -22.84 -13.28
N GLU A 244 41.54 -21.98 -12.80
CA GLU A 244 40.84 -22.20 -11.53
C GLU A 244 39.77 -23.28 -11.69
N GLU A 245 39.06 -23.30 -12.82
CA GLU A 245 38.10 -24.37 -13.18
C GLU A 245 38.79 -25.74 -13.28
N LEU A 246 39.95 -25.81 -13.92
CA LEU A 246 40.77 -27.03 -14.00
C LEU A 246 41.23 -27.51 -12.62
N ALA A 247 41.76 -26.61 -11.79
CA ALA A 247 42.18 -26.95 -10.43
C ALA A 247 41.00 -27.44 -9.57
N PHE A 248 39.82 -26.85 -9.75
CA PHE A 248 38.59 -27.32 -9.13
C PHE A 248 38.18 -28.71 -9.63
N ALA A 249 38.22 -28.95 -10.94
CA ALA A 249 37.87 -30.24 -11.53
C ALA A 249 38.79 -31.37 -11.04
N GLU A 250 40.09 -31.13 -10.97
CA GLU A 250 41.05 -32.08 -10.40
C GLU A 250 40.75 -32.40 -8.93
N ALA A 251 40.50 -31.37 -8.12
CA ALA A 251 40.15 -31.53 -6.72
C ALA A 251 38.85 -32.32 -6.54
N TYR A 252 37.83 -32.01 -7.35
CA TYR A 252 36.54 -32.68 -7.32
C TYR A 252 36.63 -34.15 -7.75
N VAL A 253 37.35 -34.43 -8.84
CA VAL A 253 37.60 -35.80 -9.32
C VAL A 253 38.36 -36.61 -8.28
N PHE A 254 39.34 -36.02 -7.60
CA PHE A 254 40.04 -36.70 -6.50
C PHE A 254 39.08 -37.14 -5.38
N LEU A 255 38.16 -36.26 -4.96
CA LEU A 255 37.17 -36.58 -3.93
C LEU A 255 36.23 -37.70 -4.39
N GLN A 256 35.76 -37.64 -5.64
CA GLN A 256 34.85 -38.65 -6.18
C GLN A 256 35.52 -40.00 -6.39
N LYS A 257 36.77 -40.04 -6.88
CA LYS A 257 37.56 -41.27 -6.98
C LYS A 257 37.82 -41.88 -5.61
N THR A 258 38.01 -41.07 -4.58
CA THR A 258 38.19 -41.61 -3.22
C THR A 258 36.89 -42.21 -2.66
N ARG A 259 35.72 -41.76 -3.13
CA ARG A 259 34.42 -42.28 -2.72
C ARG A 259 33.95 -43.51 -3.51
N LEU A 260 34.23 -43.53 -4.81
CA LEU A 260 33.75 -44.56 -5.75
C LEU A 260 34.81 -45.61 -6.08
N ASP A 261 36.06 -45.37 -5.68
CA ASP A 261 37.22 -46.22 -5.93
C ASP A 261 37.30 -46.65 -7.41
N GLU A 262 37.34 -47.95 -7.69
CA GLU A 262 37.44 -48.46 -9.07
C GLU A 262 36.20 -48.19 -9.94
N ALA A 263 35.06 -47.80 -9.36
CA ALA A 263 33.84 -47.54 -10.11
C ALA A 263 33.87 -46.22 -10.90
N LEU A 264 34.91 -45.39 -10.75
CA LEU A 264 35.04 -44.11 -11.45
C LEU A 264 36.40 -43.96 -12.15
N GLN A 265 36.37 -43.96 -13.49
CA GLN A 265 37.52 -43.62 -14.34
C GLN A 265 37.29 -42.30 -15.06
N VAL A 266 38.24 -41.38 -14.95
CA VAL A 266 38.17 -40.02 -15.52
C VAL A 266 39.56 -39.61 -15.98
N GLU A 267 39.65 -39.14 -17.22
CA GLU A 267 40.77 -38.39 -17.82
C GLU A 267 40.36 -36.91 -17.97
N LEU A 268 41.25 -36.01 -17.56
CA LEU A 268 41.10 -34.56 -17.64
C LEU A 268 42.10 -33.99 -18.64
#